data_AF-V4TAI9-F1
#
_entry.id   AF-V4TAI9-F1
#
_cell.length_a   1.000
_cell.length_b   1.000
_cell.length_c   1.000
_cell.angle_alpha   90.00
_cell.angle_beta   90.00
_cell.angle_gamma   90.00
#
_symmetry.space_group_name_H-M   'P 1'
#
loop_
_entity.id
_entity.type
_entity.pdbx_description
1 polymer ?
#
loop_
_entity_poly.entity_id
_entity_poly.type
_entity_poly.pdbx_seq_one_letter_code
_entity_poly.pdbx_strand_id
1 'polypeptide(L)'
;MAQLNESELMKSVNELSGLASKILEFNKRYEELQKHVDFIGEAMDTMDTKFNNGNAESLELTAPSVVPETTTRHNQTPRILTEEVTASKAPTETVENDSKNSSQRRSELHSLCETMYSRGLRKYVVSNLSEIQSVRRDEAISALKSAPKPAKLVLDCVGRFFLQGIRAYTKNSPMITSRQASVLMLELFLIVIGESEKEIEIEKPVKQEAENNAIAWKKRLISEGGVCKACEIDARGLLLFIACFGIPKGFKNDDIRDLIRFSNVKEIGHLLKGSRVLVQKIP
;
A
#
# COMPACT_ATOMS: atom_id res chain seq x y z
N MET A 1 25.96 -59.10 23.21
CA MET A 1 26.59 -57.76 23.21
C MET A 1 26.31 -57.14 21.84
N ALA A 2 25.50 -56.09 21.78
CA ALA A 2 25.16 -55.44 20.52
C ALA A 2 26.35 -54.59 20.06
N GLN A 3 26.95 -54.92 18.92
CA GLN A 3 27.89 -54.03 18.23
C GLN A 3 27.09 -52.85 17.68
N LEU A 4 27.26 -51.68 18.31
CA LEU A 4 26.77 -50.41 17.78
C LEU A 4 27.45 -50.15 16.43
N ASN A 5 26.63 -49.90 15.41
CA ASN A 5 27.06 -49.70 14.03
C ASN A 5 27.71 -48.32 13.90
N GLU A 6 29.02 -48.25 14.09
CA GLU A 6 29.84 -47.03 14.17
C GLU A 6 29.65 -46.07 12.98
N SER A 7 29.34 -46.61 11.79
CA SER A 7 29.04 -45.83 10.58
C SER A 7 27.73 -45.04 10.69
N GLU A 8 26.73 -45.55 11.40
CA GLU A 8 25.42 -44.91 11.54
C GLU A 8 25.51 -43.76 12.55
N LEU A 9 26.27 -43.97 13.63
CA LEU A 9 26.60 -42.94 14.61
C LEU A 9 27.33 -41.75 13.97
N MET A 10 28.35 -42.02 13.15
CA MET A 10 29.11 -40.96 12.46
C MET A 10 28.24 -40.15 11.50
N LYS A 11 27.27 -40.78 10.84
CA LYS A 11 26.31 -40.08 9.98
C LYS A 11 25.40 -39.14 10.79
N SER A 12 24.84 -39.62 11.91
CA SER A 12 24.01 -38.79 12.78
C SER A 12 24.77 -37.62 13.41
N VAL A 13 26.04 -37.81 13.78
CA VAL A 13 26.90 -36.73 14.30
C VAL A 13 27.13 -35.65 13.23
N ASN A 14 27.38 -36.05 11.99
CA ASN A 14 27.55 -35.11 10.88
C ASN A 14 26.26 -34.33 10.59
N GLU A 15 25.10 -34.98 10.58
CA GLU A 15 23.80 -34.32 10.42
C GLU A 15 23.52 -33.32 11.55
N LEU A 16 23.80 -33.69 12.79
CA LEU A 16 23.65 -32.81 13.94
C LEU A 16 24.58 -31.59 13.87
N SER A 17 25.84 -31.78 13.42
CA SER A 17 26.78 -30.68 13.21
C SER A 17 26.32 -29.71 12.12
N GLY A 18 25.72 -30.24 11.04
CA GLY A 18 25.15 -29.43 9.96
C GLY A 18 23.93 -28.65 10.41
N LEU A 19 23.07 -29.25 11.25
CA LEU A 19 21.93 -28.58 11.84
C LEU A 19 22.37 -27.47 12.80
N ALA A 20 23.34 -27.74 13.68
CA ALA A 20 23.89 -26.75 14.60
C ALA A 20 24.45 -25.53 13.86
N SER A 21 25.16 -25.75 12.74
CA SER A 21 25.68 -24.68 11.89
C SER A 21 24.56 -23.81 11.29
N LYS A 22 23.47 -24.43 10.81
CA LYS A 22 22.30 -23.70 10.29
C LYS A 22 21.56 -22.91 11.35
N ILE A 23 21.47 -23.45 12.58
CA ILE A 23 20.86 -22.74 13.71
C ILE A 23 21.69 -21.52 14.09
N LEU A 24 23.03 -21.64 14.08
CA LEU A 24 23.92 -20.50 14.31
C LEU A 24 23.75 -19.42 13.23
N GLU A 25 23.67 -19.81 11.95
CA GLU A 25 23.43 -18.85 10.86
C GLU A 25 22.05 -18.17 11.01
N PHE A 26 21.02 -18.94 11.36
CA PHE A 26 19.69 -18.38 11.64
C PHE A 26 19.73 -17.38 12.80
N ASN A 27 20.39 -17.73 13.90
CA ASN A 27 20.47 -16.86 15.08
C ASN A 27 21.20 -15.55 14.75
N LYS A 28 22.28 -15.63 13.96
CA LYS A 28 22.99 -14.43 13.48
C LYS A 28 22.07 -13.51 12.67
N ARG A 29 21.29 -14.07 11.73
CA ARG A 29 20.33 -13.26 10.95
C ARG A 29 19.19 -12.70 11.80
N TYR A 30 18.77 -13.43 12.83
CA TYR A 30 17.79 -12.95 13.78
C TYR A 30 18.32 -11.77 14.59
N GLU A 31 19.56 -11.82 15.08
CA GLU A 31 20.22 -10.70 15.75
C GLU A 31 20.39 -9.47 14.85
N GLU A 32 20.77 -9.68 13.57
CA GLU A 32 20.82 -8.59 12.58
C GLU A 32 19.45 -7.94 12.37
N LEU A 33 18.40 -8.75 12.25
CA LEU A 33 17.02 -8.26 12.14
C LEU A 33 16.58 -7.50 13.39
N GLN A 34 16.91 -8.00 14.57
CA GLN A 34 16.58 -7.34 15.83
C GLN A 34 17.22 -5.94 15.90
N LYS A 35 18.50 -5.82 15.55
CA LYS A 35 19.19 -4.52 15.46
C LYS A 35 18.51 -3.55 14.50
N HIS A 36 18.04 -4.04 13.35
CA HIS A 36 17.30 -3.20 12.41
C HIS A 36 15.95 -2.74 12.97
N VAL A 37 15.24 -3.60 13.70
CA VAL A 37 13.97 -3.23 14.35
C VAL A 37 14.20 -2.19 15.44
N ASP A 38 15.23 -2.37 16.28
CA ASP A 38 15.58 -1.43 17.34
C ASP A 38 15.94 -0.06 16.75
N PHE A 39 16.77 -0.02 15.69
CA PHE A 39 17.11 1.21 14.98
C PHE A 39 15.88 1.94 14.40
N ILE A 40 14.92 1.20 13.85
CA ILE A 40 13.67 1.80 13.35
C ILE A 40 12.85 2.37 14.51
N GLY A 41 12.79 1.66 15.64
CA GLY A 41 12.12 2.15 16.86
C GLY A 41 12.73 3.46 17.34
N GLU A 42 14.05 3.51 17.49
CA GLU A 42 14.77 4.73 17.89
C GLU A 42 14.57 5.90 16.92
N ALA A 43 14.56 5.62 15.61
CA ALA A 43 14.29 6.65 14.60
C ALA A 43 12.86 7.19 14.67
N MET A 44 11.89 6.34 14.98
CA MET A 44 10.49 6.76 15.19
C MET A 44 10.34 7.58 16.46
N ASP A 45 10.92 7.15 17.57
CA ASP A 45 10.89 7.89 18.84
C ASP A 45 11.59 9.26 18.71
N THR A 46 12.69 9.32 17.94
CA THR A 46 13.39 10.58 17.63
C THR A 46 12.53 11.51 16.78
N MET A 47 11.74 10.97 15.84
CA MET A 47 10.81 11.79 15.07
C MET A 47 9.66 12.28 15.94
N ASP A 48 9.05 11.42 16.76
CA ASP A 48 7.93 11.80 17.64
C ASP A 48 8.35 12.86 18.68
N THR A 49 9.56 12.76 19.24
CA THR A 49 10.11 13.78 20.15
C THR A 49 10.37 15.12 19.46
N LYS A 50 10.84 15.11 18.20
CA LYS A 50 11.04 16.33 17.38
C LYS A 50 9.72 16.95 16.90
N PHE A 51 8.68 16.16 16.66
CA PHE A 51 7.36 16.68 16.32
C PHE A 51 6.68 17.37 17.51
N ASN A 52 6.96 16.91 18.73
CA ASN A 52 6.41 17.53 19.95
C ASN A 52 7.22 18.75 20.44
N ASN A 53 8.53 18.80 20.19
CA ASN A 53 9.38 19.97 20.48
C ASN A 53 9.77 20.65 19.16
N GLY A 54 8.97 21.63 18.72
CA GLY A 54 9.01 22.27 17.39
C GLY A 54 10.30 23.00 16.99
N ASN A 55 11.41 22.28 16.88
CA ASN A 55 12.72 22.79 16.51
C ASN A 55 13.17 22.07 15.23
N ALA A 56 13.03 22.74 14.09
CA ALA A 56 13.45 22.23 12.79
C ALA A 56 14.96 22.47 12.58
N GLU A 57 15.76 21.41 12.66
CA GLU A 57 17.10 21.37 12.08
C GLU A 57 17.27 20.12 11.22
N SER A 58 17.80 20.33 10.00
CA SER A 58 17.95 19.37 8.91
C SER A 58 18.91 18.22 9.26
N LEU A 59 18.58 16.99 8.87
CA LEU A 59 19.47 15.82 9.01
C LEU A 59 20.01 15.41 7.63
N GLU A 60 21.34 15.53 7.45
CA GLU A 60 22.09 14.71 6.50
C GLU A 60 22.14 13.27 7.03
N LEU A 61 21.56 12.33 6.28
CA LEU A 61 21.66 10.90 6.56
C LEU A 61 22.94 10.35 5.92
N THR A 62 23.97 10.07 6.72
CA THR A 62 25.12 9.28 6.28
C THR A 62 24.87 7.80 6.60
N ALA A 63 24.83 6.98 5.55
CA ALA A 63 24.84 5.52 5.67
C ALA A 63 26.24 5.03 6.10
N PRO A 64 26.37 3.99 6.93
CA PRO A 64 27.69 3.44 7.26
C PRO A 64 28.29 2.72 6.04
N SER A 65 29.38 3.26 5.52
CA SER A 65 30.24 2.64 4.51
C SER A 65 31.45 1.99 5.19
N VAL A 66 31.68 0.70 4.93
CA VAL A 66 32.81 -0.08 5.42
C VAL A 66 33.82 -0.27 4.28
N VAL A 67 34.92 0.49 4.23
CA VAL A 67 36.22 0.11 3.59
C VAL A 67 37.36 1.02 4.14
N PRO A 68 38.60 0.54 4.40
CA PRO A 68 39.56 1.17 5.33
C PRO A 68 40.59 2.18 4.75
N GLU A 69 41.19 2.90 5.69
CA GLU A 69 42.26 3.94 5.73
C GLU A 69 43.29 4.03 4.59
N THR A 70 43.63 5.26 4.16
CA THR A 70 44.95 5.92 4.41
C THR A 70 45.01 7.41 3.97
N THR A 71 45.66 8.26 4.80
CA THR A 71 46.54 9.41 4.45
C THR A 71 45.97 10.79 4.01
N THR A 72 45.92 11.71 4.99
CA THR A 72 46.60 13.04 5.06
C THR A 72 46.15 14.27 4.22
N ARG A 73 45.74 15.33 4.98
CA ARG A 73 46.19 16.76 4.96
C ARG A 73 45.32 17.88 4.33
N HIS A 74 45.13 18.94 5.16
CA HIS A 74 44.99 20.39 4.88
C HIS A 74 43.72 20.86 4.11
N ASN A 75 43.08 22.02 4.36
CA ASN A 75 43.29 23.16 5.26
C ASN A 75 42.05 24.09 5.25
N GLN A 76 41.77 24.72 6.39
CA GLN A 76 41.39 26.14 6.59
C GLN A 76 40.12 26.75 5.96
N THR A 77 39.19 27.11 6.87
CA THR A 77 38.27 28.28 6.84
C THR A 77 39.06 29.61 6.85
N PRO A 78 38.48 30.80 6.51
CA PRO A 78 37.67 31.52 7.51
C PRO A 78 36.58 32.51 6.99
N ARG A 79 35.68 32.87 7.93
CA ARG A 79 35.21 34.25 8.29
C ARG A 79 33.91 34.86 7.72
N ILE A 80 32.88 34.77 8.58
CA ILE A 80 31.94 35.79 9.13
C ILE A 80 32.02 37.24 8.59
N LEU A 81 30.84 37.82 8.27
CA LEU A 81 30.39 39.16 8.70
C LEU A 81 28.85 39.20 8.84
N THR A 82 28.40 39.71 9.98
CA THR A 82 27.03 40.00 10.47
C THR A 82 26.51 41.36 10.00
N GLU A 83 25.20 41.53 9.86
CA GLU A 83 24.50 42.81 10.08
C GLU A 83 23.02 42.57 10.43
N GLU A 84 22.43 43.55 11.12
CA GLU A 84 21.52 43.42 12.27
C GLU A 84 20.25 44.31 12.09
N VAL A 85 19.20 44.11 12.92
CA VAL A 85 18.18 45.11 13.35
C VAL A 85 16.99 45.37 12.37
N THR A 86 15.69 45.51 12.70
CA THR A 86 14.90 45.86 13.91
C THR A 86 13.44 45.35 13.80
N ALA A 87 12.78 45.20 14.95
CA ALA A 87 11.33 44.98 15.09
C ALA A 87 10.54 46.31 15.29
N SER A 88 9.26 46.39 14.86
CA SER A 88 8.05 46.44 15.72
C SER A 88 6.80 47.15 15.11
N LYS A 89 5.63 46.55 15.40
CA LYS A 89 4.25 47.11 15.61
C LYS A 89 3.26 47.43 14.46
N ALA A 90 2.11 46.73 14.52
CA ALA A 90 0.75 47.05 14.02
C ALA A 90 -0.02 47.94 15.04
N PRO A 91 -1.30 48.40 14.89
CA PRO A 91 -2.45 48.02 14.00
C PRO A 91 -3.15 49.25 13.32
N THR A 92 -4.17 49.21 12.42
CA THR A 92 -5.54 48.65 12.46
C THR A 92 -6.25 48.92 11.11
N GLU A 93 -7.34 48.19 10.86
CA GLU A 93 -8.18 47.97 9.66
C GLU A 93 -8.74 49.17 8.86
N THR A 94 -8.95 48.97 7.54
CA THR A 94 -10.25 49.15 6.84
C THR A 94 -10.21 48.52 5.42
N VAL A 95 -11.40 48.32 4.86
CA VAL A 95 -11.84 47.21 3.99
C VAL A 95 -11.60 47.47 2.49
N GLU A 96 -11.60 46.37 1.73
CA GLU A 96 -11.88 46.21 0.28
C GLU A 96 -10.69 46.34 -0.70
N ASN A 97 -10.16 45.20 -1.16
CA ASN A 97 -10.35 44.82 -2.56
C ASN A 97 -10.10 43.32 -2.80
N ASP A 98 -10.84 42.86 -3.80
CA ASP A 98 -11.21 41.54 -4.24
C ASP A 98 -10.04 40.67 -4.76
N SER A 99 -10.32 39.36 -4.91
CA SER A 99 -9.55 38.39 -5.71
C SER A 99 -8.32 37.72 -5.06
N LYS A 100 -8.52 36.91 -4.01
CA LYS A 100 -7.68 35.72 -3.69
C LYS A 100 -8.20 34.93 -2.47
N ASN A 101 -9.31 34.22 -2.61
CA ASN A 101 -9.60 33.13 -1.66
C ASN A 101 -10.43 31.98 -2.25
N SER A 102 -10.34 31.75 -3.56
CA SER A 102 -10.91 30.56 -4.21
C SER A 102 -10.04 29.31 -4.04
N SER A 103 -8.94 29.38 -3.28
CA SER A 103 -8.27 28.19 -2.75
C SER A 103 -9.09 27.62 -1.60
N GLN A 104 -10.23 27.02 -1.94
CA GLN A 104 -10.91 26.01 -1.15
C GLN A 104 -9.82 25.14 -0.52
N ARG A 105 -9.72 25.11 0.82
CA ARG A 105 -8.68 24.31 1.52
C ARG A 105 -8.73 22.90 0.95
N ARG A 106 -7.72 22.54 0.17
CA ARG A 106 -7.66 21.27 -0.55
C ARG A 106 -7.70 20.17 0.49
N SER A 107 -8.68 19.27 0.41
CA SER A 107 -8.82 18.23 1.41
C SER A 107 -7.60 17.30 1.37
N GLU A 108 -7.28 16.69 2.50
CA GLU A 108 -6.18 15.73 2.59
C GLU A 108 -6.31 14.63 1.53
N LEU A 109 -7.55 14.17 1.27
CA LEU A 109 -7.85 13.16 0.28
C LEU A 109 -7.48 13.59 -1.16
N HIS A 110 -7.79 14.84 -1.53
CA HIS A 110 -7.37 15.42 -2.81
C HIS A 110 -5.84 15.49 -2.91
N SER A 111 -5.18 16.01 -1.87
CA SER A 111 -3.71 16.09 -1.82
C SER A 111 -3.06 14.72 -2.03
N LEU A 112 -3.56 13.68 -1.35
CA LEU A 112 -3.06 12.30 -1.46
C LEU A 112 -3.24 11.74 -2.88
N CYS A 113 -4.33 12.06 -3.57
CA CYS A 113 -4.59 11.58 -4.92
C CYS A 113 -3.70 12.27 -5.96
N GLU A 114 -3.54 13.59 -5.86
CA GLU A 114 -2.79 14.39 -6.83
C GLU A 114 -1.28 14.17 -6.70
N THR A 115 -0.79 14.01 -5.47
CA THR A 115 0.60 13.66 -5.19
C THR A 115 0.90 12.18 -5.45
N MET A 116 -0.10 11.38 -5.86
CA MET A 116 0.01 9.94 -6.11
C MET A 116 0.51 9.16 -4.88
N TYR A 117 0.24 9.63 -3.66
CA TYR A 117 0.77 9.02 -2.43
C TYR A 117 -0.08 7.83 -1.98
N SER A 118 0.06 6.70 -2.66
CA SER A 118 -0.73 5.48 -2.48
C SER A 118 -0.71 4.88 -1.06
N ARG A 119 0.44 4.93 -0.37
CA ARG A 119 0.56 4.44 1.01
C ARG A 119 -0.20 5.34 2.00
N GLY A 120 -0.11 6.67 1.82
CA GLY A 120 -0.88 7.63 2.58
C GLY A 120 -2.37 7.47 2.34
N LEU A 121 -2.77 7.35 1.07
CA LEU A 121 -4.16 7.11 0.67
C LEU A 121 -4.72 5.83 1.30
N ARG A 122 -3.98 4.71 1.28
CA ARG A 122 -4.44 3.48 1.94
C ARG A 122 -4.68 3.70 3.43
N LYS A 123 -3.74 4.33 4.14
CA LYS A 123 -3.90 4.62 5.58
C LYS A 123 -5.12 5.50 5.82
N TYR A 124 -5.28 6.55 5.02
CA TYR A 124 -6.40 7.47 5.09
C TYR A 124 -7.74 6.74 4.93
N VAL A 125 -7.87 5.89 3.92
CA VAL A 125 -9.11 5.14 3.64
C VAL A 125 -9.40 4.13 4.75
N VAL A 126 -8.37 3.47 5.30
CA VAL A 126 -8.54 2.56 6.44
C VAL A 126 -9.05 3.30 7.68
N SER A 127 -8.49 4.48 7.99
CA SER A 127 -8.90 5.27 9.16
C SER A 127 -10.28 5.91 9.00
N ASN A 128 -10.70 6.21 7.78
CA ASN A 128 -11.94 6.93 7.47
C ASN A 128 -12.97 6.08 6.70
N LEU A 129 -12.88 4.75 6.82
CA LEU A 129 -13.63 3.80 5.98
C LEU A 129 -15.15 4.08 5.95
N SER A 130 -15.74 4.22 7.14
CA SER A 130 -17.18 4.45 7.28
C SER A 130 -17.62 5.79 6.70
N GLU A 131 -16.82 6.85 6.91
CA GLU A 131 -17.12 8.19 6.39
C GLU A 131 -17.04 8.23 4.86
N ILE A 132 -16.01 7.62 4.27
CA ILE A 132 -15.83 7.55 2.81
C ILE A 132 -16.95 6.71 2.18
N GLN A 133 -17.38 5.63 2.83
CA GLN A 133 -18.48 4.79 2.33
C GLN A 133 -19.81 5.54 2.29
N SER A 134 -20.07 6.44 3.24
CA SER A 134 -21.39 7.04 3.48
C SER A 134 -21.50 8.51 3.07
N VAL A 135 -20.70 9.38 3.67
CA VAL A 135 -20.85 10.85 3.57
C VAL A 135 -19.89 11.44 2.54
N ARG A 136 -18.67 10.92 2.46
CA ARG A 136 -17.57 11.50 1.68
C ARG A 136 -17.31 10.75 0.38
N ARG A 137 -18.29 9.98 -0.10
CA ARG A 137 -18.15 9.15 -1.31
C ARG A 137 -17.90 10.00 -2.55
N ASP A 138 -18.68 11.07 -2.73
CA ASP A 138 -18.55 11.97 -3.88
C ASP A 138 -17.23 12.76 -3.85
N GLU A 139 -16.80 13.17 -2.66
CA GLU A 139 -15.47 13.78 -2.46
C GLU A 139 -14.37 12.80 -2.86
N ALA A 140 -14.47 11.53 -2.47
CA ALA A 140 -13.48 10.51 -2.81
C ALA A 140 -13.43 10.23 -4.32
N ILE A 141 -14.59 10.19 -4.99
CA ILE A 141 -14.67 10.08 -6.45
C ILE A 141 -14.01 11.29 -7.11
N SER A 142 -14.33 12.51 -6.65
CA SER A 142 -13.74 13.76 -7.15
C SER A 142 -12.22 13.79 -6.96
N ALA A 143 -11.73 13.43 -5.77
CA ALA A 143 -10.31 13.34 -5.48
C ALA A 143 -9.61 12.32 -6.38
N LEU A 144 -10.22 11.15 -6.60
CA LEU A 144 -9.63 10.13 -7.44
C LEU A 144 -9.54 10.56 -8.92
N LYS A 145 -10.52 11.33 -9.41
CA LYS A 145 -10.47 11.95 -10.76
C LYS A 145 -9.35 12.98 -10.90
N SER A 146 -8.91 13.61 -9.82
CA SER A 146 -7.82 14.58 -9.83
C SER A 146 -6.42 13.95 -9.87
N ALA A 147 -6.31 12.63 -9.68
CA ALA A 147 -5.03 11.92 -9.77
C ALA A 147 -4.51 11.94 -11.21
N PRO A 148 -3.20 12.19 -11.44
CA PRO A 148 -2.62 12.15 -12.78
C PRO A 148 -2.72 10.76 -13.44
N LYS A 149 -2.63 9.69 -12.65
CA LYS A 149 -2.67 8.29 -13.09
C LYS A 149 -3.57 7.46 -12.17
N PRO A 150 -4.91 7.63 -12.23
CA PRO A 150 -5.82 7.05 -11.25
C PRO A 150 -5.73 5.52 -11.20
N ALA A 151 -5.57 4.85 -12.35
CA ALA A 151 -5.42 3.40 -12.41
C ALA A 151 -4.19 2.90 -11.64
N LYS A 152 -3.04 3.57 -11.78
CA LYS A 152 -1.81 3.20 -11.06
C LYS A 152 -1.95 3.49 -9.57
N LEU A 153 -2.51 4.66 -9.21
CA LEU A 153 -2.76 5.02 -7.82
C LEU A 153 -3.62 3.97 -7.12
N VAL A 154 -4.73 3.56 -7.75
CA VAL A 154 -5.65 2.56 -7.18
C VAL A 154 -4.97 1.21 -7.07
N LEU A 155 -4.24 0.76 -8.09
CA LEU A 155 -3.50 -0.50 -8.05
C LEU A 155 -2.51 -0.53 -6.88
N ASP A 156 -1.74 0.54 -6.70
CA ASP A 156 -0.78 0.67 -5.59
C ASP A 156 -1.47 0.80 -4.24
N CYS A 157 -2.58 1.54 -4.17
CA CYS A 157 -3.38 1.72 -2.97
C CYS A 157 -4.00 0.39 -2.51
N VAL A 158 -4.51 -0.42 -3.43
CA VAL A 158 -4.98 -1.78 -3.16
C VAL A 158 -3.82 -2.67 -2.69
N GLY A 159 -2.67 -2.60 -3.35
CA GLY A 159 -1.50 -3.41 -3.01
C GLY A 159 -1.76 -4.90 -3.19
N ARG A 160 -1.39 -5.69 -2.18
CA ARG A 160 -1.42 -7.17 -2.24
C ARG A 160 -2.15 -7.81 -1.06
N PHE A 161 -3.10 -7.09 -0.47
CA PHE A 161 -3.87 -7.61 0.69
C PHE A 161 -4.50 -8.97 0.36
N PHE A 162 -4.93 -9.15 -0.89
CA PHE A 162 -5.57 -10.36 -1.37
C PHE A 162 -4.64 -11.57 -1.48
N LEU A 163 -3.33 -11.43 -1.29
CA LEU A 163 -2.45 -12.60 -1.19
C LEU A 163 -2.47 -13.23 0.20
N GLN A 164 -3.04 -12.53 1.19
CA GLN A 164 -3.25 -13.08 2.51
C GLN A 164 -4.38 -14.11 2.45
N GLY A 165 -4.12 -15.29 3.01
CA GLY A 165 -5.11 -16.36 3.05
C GLY A 165 -6.23 -16.09 4.06
N ILE A 166 -7.29 -16.90 4.02
CA ILE A 166 -8.49 -16.74 4.87
C ILE A 166 -8.17 -16.61 6.37
N ARG A 167 -7.09 -17.25 6.83
CA ARG A 167 -6.61 -17.23 8.22
C ARG A 167 -6.13 -15.84 8.68
N ALA A 168 -5.79 -14.94 7.77
CA ALA A 168 -5.43 -13.56 8.11
C ALA A 168 -6.65 -12.71 8.51
N TYR A 169 -7.87 -13.20 8.28
CA TYR A 169 -9.13 -12.46 8.47
C TYR A 169 -9.98 -13.02 9.60
N THR A 170 -9.35 -13.58 10.63
CA THR A 170 -10.03 -13.98 11.86
C THR A 170 -10.62 -12.76 12.57
N LYS A 171 -11.59 -13.01 13.46
CA LYS A 171 -12.24 -11.97 14.27
C LYS A 171 -11.21 -11.01 14.88
N ASN A 172 -11.48 -9.71 14.81
CA ASN A 172 -10.63 -8.61 15.29
C ASN A 172 -9.28 -8.44 14.55
N SER A 173 -9.06 -9.11 13.41
CA SER A 173 -7.86 -8.87 12.62
C SER A 173 -7.89 -7.47 11.98
N PRO A 174 -6.82 -6.66 12.10
CA PRO A 174 -6.71 -5.38 11.41
C PRO A 174 -6.67 -5.51 9.87
N MET A 175 -6.43 -6.73 9.37
CA MET A 175 -6.50 -7.03 7.93
C MET A 175 -7.91 -6.97 7.37
N ILE A 176 -8.94 -7.11 8.21
CA ILE A 176 -10.35 -7.00 7.77
C ILE A 176 -10.62 -5.60 7.24
N THR A 177 -10.32 -4.57 8.02
CA THR A 177 -10.52 -3.16 7.62
C THR A 177 -9.66 -2.80 6.41
N SER A 178 -8.42 -3.28 6.38
CA SER A 178 -7.51 -3.07 5.23
C SER A 178 -8.07 -3.66 3.92
N ARG A 179 -8.68 -4.84 4.00
CA ARG A 179 -9.35 -5.48 2.87
C ARG A 179 -10.60 -4.71 2.45
N GLN A 180 -11.43 -4.28 3.42
CA GLN A 180 -12.62 -3.46 3.13
C GLN A 180 -12.26 -2.14 2.45
N ALA A 181 -11.26 -1.43 2.96
CA ALA A 181 -10.74 -0.21 2.35
C ALA A 181 -10.27 -0.44 0.90
N SER A 182 -9.59 -1.56 0.64
CA SER A 182 -9.13 -1.87 -0.71
C SER A 182 -10.27 -2.21 -1.67
N VAL A 183 -11.30 -2.92 -1.19
CA VAL A 183 -12.53 -3.17 -1.98
C VAL A 183 -13.26 -1.87 -2.27
N LEU A 184 -13.39 -0.97 -1.28
CA LEU A 184 -13.96 0.36 -1.48
C LEU A 184 -13.20 1.16 -2.53
N MET A 185 -11.86 1.15 -2.51
CA MET A 185 -11.06 1.82 -3.53
C MET A 185 -11.33 1.29 -4.94
N LEU A 186 -11.57 -0.01 -5.10
CA LEU A 186 -11.95 -0.59 -6.39
C LEU A 186 -13.35 -0.16 -6.82
N GLU A 187 -14.30 -0.05 -5.89
CA GLU A 187 -15.64 0.47 -6.19
C GLU A 187 -15.60 1.92 -6.66
N LEU A 188 -14.90 2.79 -5.93
CA LEU A 188 -14.75 4.20 -6.27
C LEU A 188 -14.09 4.34 -7.65
N PHE A 189 -13.06 3.54 -7.93
CA PHE A 189 -12.40 3.57 -9.23
C PHE A 189 -13.31 3.09 -10.36
N LEU A 190 -14.14 2.08 -10.13
CA LEU A 190 -15.08 1.60 -11.13
C LEU A 190 -16.15 2.65 -11.46
N ILE A 191 -16.58 3.45 -10.47
CA ILE A 191 -17.44 4.62 -10.70
C ILE A 191 -16.72 5.62 -11.59
N VAL A 192 -15.46 5.96 -11.25
CA VAL A 192 -14.65 6.89 -12.06
C VAL A 192 -14.50 6.42 -13.51
N ILE A 193 -14.31 5.13 -13.75
CA ILE A 193 -14.29 4.54 -15.10
C ILE A 193 -15.66 4.71 -15.80
N GLY A 194 -16.76 4.40 -15.10
CA GLY A 194 -18.11 4.44 -15.66
C GLY A 194 -18.61 5.85 -15.98
N GLU A 195 -18.21 6.84 -15.20
CA GLU A 195 -18.57 8.26 -15.39
C GLU A 195 -17.66 8.99 -16.39
N SER A 196 -16.51 8.42 -16.73
CA SER A 196 -15.56 9.06 -17.64
C SER A 196 -16.07 9.01 -19.08
N GLU A 197 -16.22 10.19 -19.70
CA GLU A 197 -16.55 10.31 -21.12
C GLU A 197 -15.47 9.66 -22.01
N LYS A 198 -14.21 9.77 -21.59
CA LYS A 198 -13.04 9.21 -22.27
C LYS A 198 -12.57 7.95 -21.57
N GLU A 199 -12.07 6.99 -22.33
CA GLU A 199 -11.44 5.81 -21.75
C GLU A 199 -10.25 6.23 -20.90
N ILE A 200 -10.21 5.78 -19.65
CA ILE A 200 -9.07 5.99 -18.76
C ILE A 200 -7.93 5.13 -19.29
N GLU A 201 -6.90 5.77 -19.82
CA GLU A 201 -5.74 5.06 -20.35
C GLU A 201 -5.00 4.35 -19.20
N ILE A 202 -4.91 3.03 -19.30
CA ILE A 202 -4.12 2.22 -18.37
C ILE A 202 -2.84 1.82 -19.09
N GLU A 203 -1.72 2.34 -18.60
CA GLU A 203 -0.39 2.04 -19.15
C GLU A 203 -0.13 0.53 -19.17
N LYS A 204 0.52 0.05 -20.25
CA LYS A 204 0.89 -1.38 -20.41
C LYS A 204 1.54 -2.01 -19.17
N PRO A 205 2.56 -1.42 -18.51
CA PRO A 205 3.13 -2.00 -17.30
C PRO A 205 2.12 -2.15 -16.16
N VAL A 206 1.22 -1.19 -15.99
CA VAL A 206 0.16 -1.22 -14.95
C VAL A 206 -0.84 -2.33 -15.26
N LYS A 207 -1.22 -2.49 -16.52
CA LYS A 207 -2.11 -3.58 -16.96
C LYS A 207 -1.47 -4.96 -16.74
N GLN A 208 -0.18 -5.12 -17.03
CA GLN A 208 0.55 -6.37 -16.81
C GLN A 208 0.68 -6.69 -15.31
N GLU A 209 0.96 -5.69 -14.48
CA GLU A 209 1.01 -5.84 -13.02
C GLU A 209 -0.36 -6.27 -12.47
N ALA A 210 -1.43 -5.61 -12.91
CA ALA A 210 -2.79 -5.96 -12.51
C ALA A 210 -3.17 -7.37 -12.96
N GLU A 211 -2.83 -7.76 -14.19
CA GLU A 211 -3.05 -9.12 -14.68
C GLU A 211 -2.37 -10.17 -13.79
N ASN A 212 -1.10 -9.97 -13.45
CA ASN A 212 -0.35 -10.86 -12.56
C ASN A 212 -0.98 -10.94 -11.17
N ASN A 213 -1.44 -9.81 -10.63
CA ASN A 213 -2.12 -9.73 -9.33
C ASN A 213 -3.45 -10.49 -9.34
N ALA A 214 -4.28 -10.33 -10.38
CA ALA A 214 -5.54 -11.05 -10.53
C ALA A 214 -5.32 -12.57 -10.65
N ILE A 215 -4.31 -13.00 -11.41
CA ILE A 215 -3.93 -14.42 -11.54
C ILE A 215 -3.49 -14.98 -10.19
N ALA A 216 -2.65 -14.26 -9.45
CA ALA A 216 -2.19 -14.68 -8.14
C ALA A 216 -3.33 -14.78 -7.12
N TRP A 217 -4.26 -13.81 -7.13
CA TRP A 217 -5.47 -13.82 -6.29
C TRP A 217 -6.35 -15.04 -6.61
N LYS A 218 -6.64 -15.28 -7.90
CA LYS A 218 -7.37 -16.47 -8.32
C LYS A 218 -6.68 -17.77 -7.89
N LYS A 219 -5.35 -17.86 -8.05
CA LYS A 219 -4.57 -19.02 -7.64
C LYS A 219 -4.71 -19.29 -6.13
N ARG A 220 -4.69 -18.23 -5.31
CA ARG A 220 -4.96 -18.35 -3.87
C ARG A 220 -6.36 -18.88 -3.61
N LEU A 221 -7.40 -18.32 -4.25
CA LEU A 221 -8.77 -18.84 -4.10
C LEU A 221 -8.90 -20.33 -4.47
N ILE A 222 -8.23 -20.75 -5.54
CA ILE A 222 -8.21 -22.17 -5.93
C ILE A 222 -7.57 -23.03 -4.82
N SER A 223 -6.46 -22.58 -4.24
CA SER A 223 -5.81 -23.29 -3.13
C SER A 223 -6.65 -23.35 -1.85
N GLU A 224 -7.61 -22.44 -1.70
CA GLU A 224 -8.54 -22.36 -0.56
C GLU A 224 -9.87 -23.09 -0.81
N GLY A 225 -9.94 -23.94 -1.85
CA GLY A 225 -11.12 -24.75 -2.16
C GLY A 225 -11.93 -24.28 -3.37
N GLY A 226 -11.42 -23.31 -4.13
CA GLY A 226 -12.03 -22.83 -5.36
C GLY A 226 -12.73 -21.48 -5.23
N VAL A 227 -12.96 -20.83 -6.37
CA VAL A 227 -13.67 -19.53 -6.45
C VAL A 227 -15.08 -19.64 -5.88
N CYS A 228 -15.74 -20.79 -6.05
CA CYS A 228 -17.07 -21.05 -5.50
C CYS A 228 -17.13 -21.20 -3.96
N LYS A 229 -15.97 -21.25 -3.30
CA LYS A 229 -15.85 -21.28 -1.83
C LYS A 229 -15.32 -19.96 -1.27
N ALA A 230 -15.08 -18.96 -2.11
CA ALA A 230 -14.64 -17.64 -1.70
C ALA A 230 -15.67 -16.98 -0.76
N CYS A 231 -15.19 -16.27 0.25
CA CYS A 231 -16.05 -15.39 1.03
C CYS A 231 -16.49 -14.18 0.20
N GLU A 232 -17.60 -13.54 0.57
CA GLU A 232 -18.23 -12.49 -0.23
C GLU A 232 -17.26 -11.37 -0.61
N ILE A 233 -16.51 -10.84 0.37
CA ILE A 233 -15.59 -9.74 0.16
C ILE A 233 -14.41 -10.10 -0.75
N ASP A 234 -13.98 -11.37 -0.77
CA ASP A 234 -12.95 -11.85 -1.69
C ASP A 234 -13.49 -11.99 -3.12
N ALA A 235 -14.69 -12.55 -3.27
CA ALA A 235 -15.34 -12.65 -4.57
C ALA A 235 -15.65 -11.26 -5.15
N ARG A 236 -16.20 -10.36 -4.33
CA ARG A 236 -16.45 -8.95 -4.66
C ARG A 236 -15.16 -8.22 -5.02
N GLY A 237 -14.13 -8.37 -4.21
CA GLY A 237 -12.83 -7.76 -4.47
C GLY A 237 -12.23 -8.20 -5.80
N LEU A 238 -12.18 -9.50 -6.08
CA LEU A 238 -11.61 -10.00 -7.34
C LEU A 238 -12.47 -9.63 -8.55
N LEU A 239 -13.81 -9.66 -8.42
CA LEU A 239 -14.73 -9.24 -9.47
C LEU A 239 -14.52 -7.76 -9.84
N LEU A 240 -14.48 -6.87 -8.85
CA LEU A 240 -14.22 -5.45 -9.07
C LEU A 240 -12.82 -5.21 -9.64
N PHE A 241 -11.82 -5.98 -9.18
CA PHE A 241 -10.46 -5.85 -9.68
C PHE A 241 -10.38 -6.15 -11.19
N ILE A 242 -10.94 -7.28 -11.66
CA ILE A 242 -10.97 -7.59 -13.09
C ILE A 242 -11.93 -6.68 -13.87
N ALA A 243 -12.93 -6.09 -13.22
CA ALA A 243 -13.81 -5.07 -13.80
C ALA A 243 -13.05 -3.79 -14.16
N CYS A 244 -12.13 -3.38 -13.27
CA CYS A 244 -11.34 -2.15 -13.42
C CYS A 244 -10.15 -2.32 -14.38
N PHE A 245 -9.40 -3.42 -14.25
CA PHE A 245 -8.12 -3.58 -14.95
C PHE A 245 -8.18 -4.53 -16.16
N GLY A 246 -9.32 -5.20 -16.35
CA GLY A 246 -9.54 -6.18 -17.39
C GLY A 246 -9.41 -7.62 -16.92
N ILE A 247 -9.92 -8.54 -17.74
CA ILE A 247 -10.02 -9.96 -17.43
C ILE A 247 -8.79 -10.69 -18.01
N PRO A 248 -7.95 -11.31 -17.17
CA PRO A 248 -6.83 -12.11 -17.65
C PRO A 248 -7.28 -13.31 -18.49
N LYS A 249 -6.46 -13.73 -19.46
CA LYS A 249 -6.77 -14.90 -20.32
C LYS A 249 -7.01 -16.20 -19.53
N GLY A 250 -6.43 -16.31 -18.33
CA GLY A 250 -6.59 -17.46 -17.45
C GLY A 250 -7.95 -17.55 -16.74
N PHE A 251 -8.84 -16.56 -16.88
CA PHE A 251 -10.19 -16.58 -16.29
C PHE A 251 -11.19 -17.20 -17.26
N LYS A 252 -11.82 -18.30 -16.83
CA LYS A 252 -12.89 -18.99 -17.53
C LYS A 252 -14.22 -18.33 -17.21
N ASN A 253 -15.23 -18.58 -18.04
CA ASN A 253 -16.59 -18.10 -17.79
C ASN A 253 -17.16 -18.62 -16.46
N ASP A 254 -16.79 -19.84 -16.05
CA ASP A 254 -17.20 -20.40 -14.75
C ASP A 254 -16.60 -19.63 -13.57
N ASP A 255 -15.34 -19.19 -13.67
CA ASP A 255 -14.73 -18.37 -12.62
C ASP A 255 -15.49 -17.04 -12.48
N ILE A 256 -15.82 -16.38 -13.59
CA ILE A 256 -16.56 -15.11 -13.60
C ILE A 256 -17.97 -15.32 -13.04
N ARG A 257 -18.64 -16.40 -13.43
CA ARG A 257 -19.98 -16.77 -12.94
C ARG A 257 -19.98 -16.97 -11.42
N ASP A 258 -19.00 -17.69 -10.90
CA ASP A 258 -18.87 -17.90 -9.46
C ASP A 258 -18.56 -16.58 -8.74
N LEU A 259 -17.65 -15.76 -9.27
CA LEU A 259 -17.38 -14.43 -8.71
C LEU A 259 -18.67 -13.60 -8.61
N ILE A 260 -19.47 -13.52 -9.68
CA ILE A 260 -20.76 -12.80 -9.68
C ILE A 260 -21.73 -13.38 -8.65
N ARG A 261 -21.81 -14.72 -8.55
CA ARG A 261 -22.70 -15.40 -7.60
C ARG A 261 -22.34 -15.09 -6.15
N PHE A 262 -21.06 -15.03 -5.83
CA PHE A 262 -20.58 -14.87 -4.46
C PHE A 262 -20.23 -13.43 -4.08
N SER A 263 -20.27 -12.46 -5.01
CA SER A 263 -19.88 -11.06 -4.74
C SER A 263 -20.99 -10.17 -4.17
N ASN A 264 -22.18 -10.71 -3.89
CA ASN A 264 -23.37 -9.91 -3.57
C ASN A 264 -23.66 -8.84 -4.64
N VAL A 265 -23.83 -9.30 -5.88
CA VAL A 265 -24.02 -8.43 -7.06
C VAL A 265 -25.21 -7.48 -6.96
N LYS A 266 -26.18 -7.73 -6.07
CA LYS A 266 -27.31 -6.83 -5.86
C LYS A 266 -26.87 -5.45 -5.38
N GLU A 267 -25.82 -5.38 -4.56
CA GLU A 267 -25.30 -4.10 -4.04
C GLU A 267 -24.43 -3.37 -5.07
N ILE A 268 -23.62 -4.12 -5.83
CA ILE A 268 -22.62 -3.54 -6.75
C ILE A 268 -23.01 -3.58 -8.22
N GLY A 269 -24.18 -4.11 -8.57
CA GLY A 269 -24.56 -4.37 -9.95
C GLY A 269 -24.61 -3.10 -10.82
N HIS A 270 -24.99 -1.96 -10.21
CA HIS A 270 -24.95 -0.66 -10.88
C HIS A 270 -23.51 -0.23 -11.22
N LEU A 271 -22.53 -0.56 -10.37
CA LEU A 271 -21.11 -0.30 -10.61
C LEU A 271 -20.56 -1.16 -11.75
N LEU A 272 -20.93 -2.45 -11.77
CA LEU A 272 -20.43 -3.39 -12.79
C LEU A 272 -20.84 -3.00 -14.22
N LYS A 273 -21.97 -2.31 -14.39
CA LYS A 273 -22.38 -1.74 -15.68
C LYS A 273 -21.42 -0.69 -16.23
N GLY A 274 -20.66 -0.03 -15.36
CA GLY A 274 -19.58 0.89 -15.76
C GLY A 274 -18.36 0.17 -16.35
N SER A 275 -18.21 -1.14 -16.12
CA SER A 275 -17.10 -1.91 -16.69
C SER A 275 -17.38 -2.26 -18.15
N ARG A 276 -16.64 -1.62 -19.06
CA ARG A 276 -16.67 -1.94 -20.49
C ARG A 276 -16.26 -3.40 -20.78
N VAL A 277 -15.46 -4.01 -19.89
CA VAL A 277 -14.92 -5.37 -20.06
C VAL A 277 -15.91 -6.43 -19.56
N LEU A 278 -16.52 -6.24 -18.39
CA LEU A 278 -17.48 -7.22 -17.87
C LEU A 278 -18.80 -7.22 -18.64
N VAL A 279 -19.27 -6.06 -19.10
CA VAL A 279 -20.53 -5.98 -19.86
C VAL A 279 -20.47 -6.80 -21.15
N GLN A 280 -19.29 -6.98 -21.76
CA GLN A 280 -19.12 -7.84 -22.94
C GLN A 280 -19.15 -9.35 -22.62
N LYS A 281 -19.03 -9.73 -21.35
CA LYS A 281 -18.92 -11.12 -20.88
C LYS A 281 -20.16 -11.61 -20.14
N ILE A 282 -21.02 -10.70 -19.72
CA ILE A 282 -22.30 -10.99 -19.07
C ILE A 282 -23.36 -11.01 -20.18
N PRO A 283 -24.06 -12.14 -20.41
CA PRO A 283 -25.13 -12.24 -21.41
C PRO A 283 -26.27 -11.24 -21.21
#